data_AF-A0A920DXY3-F1
#
_entry.id   AF-A0A920DXY3-F1
#
_cell.length_a   1.000
_cell.length_b   1.000
_cell.length_c   1.000
_cell.angle_alpha   90.00
_cell.angle_beta   90.00
_cell.angle_gamma   90.00
#
_symmetry.space_group_name_H-M   'P 1'
#
loop_
_entity.id
_entity.type
_entity.pdbx_description
1 polymer ?
#
loop_
_entity_poly.entity_id
_entity_poly.type
_entity_poly.pdbx_seq_one_letter_code
_entity_poly.pdbx_strand_id
1 'polypeptide(L)'
;MINNLSIVSGGTFSVNSDAGLLVNGALTNAGTLTINSTSTNFGAILISASSDATGLINYNRWVNSVGTNEWDLIGSPVGGQSISNFVSTNASPLATGGGSGGINML
;
A
#
# COMPACT_ATOMS: atom_id res chain seq x y z
N MET A 1 1.23 -19.15 0.00
CA MET A 1 2.21 -18.88 1.07
C MET A 1 3.59 -19.22 0.55
N ILE A 2 4.59 -18.41 0.84
CA ILE A 2 6.00 -18.63 0.46
C ILE A 2 6.93 -18.27 1.64
N ASN A 3 8.14 -18.82 1.63
CA ASN A 3 9.13 -18.51 2.65
C ASN A 3 9.77 -17.13 2.44
N ASN A 4 10.29 -16.84 1.25
CA ASN A 4 10.88 -15.54 0.93
C ASN A 4 10.42 -15.07 -0.45
N LEU A 5 10.31 -13.77 -0.65
CA LEU A 5 10.10 -13.15 -1.96
C LEU A 5 11.28 -12.24 -2.30
N SER A 6 11.99 -12.57 -3.38
CA SER A 6 13.05 -11.72 -3.93
C SER A 6 12.67 -11.26 -5.32
N ILE A 7 12.61 -9.95 -5.51
CA ILE A 7 12.37 -9.31 -6.80
C ILE A 7 13.67 -8.61 -7.18
N VAL A 8 14.37 -9.16 -8.17
CA VAL A 8 15.66 -8.65 -8.64
C VAL A 8 15.49 -7.38 -9.48
N SER A 9 16.59 -6.65 -9.71
CA SER A 9 16.58 -5.46 -10.56
C SER A 9 16.04 -5.77 -11.96
N GLY A 10 15.15 -4.91 -12.46
CA GLY A 10 14.41 -5.12 -13.72
C GLY A 10 13.28 -6.16 -13.64
N GLY A 11 13.20 -6.91 -12.55
CA GLY A 11 12.12 -7.86 -12.29
C GLY A 11 10.82 -7.17 -11.87
N THR A 12 9.69 -7.79 -12.22
CA THR A 12 8.36 -7.30 -11.85
C THR A 12 7.57 -8.41 -11.18
N PHE A 13 6.90 -8.09 -10.08
CA PHE A 13 5.93 -8.98 -9.43
C PHE A 13 4.64 -8.20 -9.16
N SER A 14 3.50 -8.82 -9.50
CA SER A 14 2.19 -8.19 -9.30
C SER A 14 1.24 -9.10 -8.54
N VAL A 15 0.50 -8.50 -7.60
CA VAL A 15 -0.61 -9.13 -6.89
C VAL A 15 -1.90 -8.54 -7.44
N ASN A 16 -2.76 -9.43 -7.94
CA ASN A 16 -4.09 -9.05 -8.44
C ASN A 16 -5.01 -8.60 -7.30
N SER A 17 -6.07 -7.88 -7.63
CA SER A 17 -7.04 -7.33 -6.67
C SER A 17 -7.76 -8.37 -5.83
N ASP A 18 -7.90 -9.59 -6.34
CA ASP A 18 -8.55 -10.74 -5.69
C ASP A 18 -7.55 -11.71 -5.05
N ALA A 19 -6.25 -11.37 -5.05
CA ALA A 19 -5.19 -12.24 -4.58
C ALA A 19 -4.59 -11.77 -3.25
N GLY A 20 -4.19 -12.75 -2.44
CA GLY A 20 -3.45 -12.55 -1.20
C GLY A 20 -2.16 -13.38 -1.21
N LEU A 21 -1.06 -12.79 -0.76
CA LEU A 21 0.20 -13.49 -0.55
C LEU A 21 0.65 -13.39 0.91
N LEU A 22 0.92 -14.54 1.52
CA LEU A 22 1.59 -14.62 2.81
C LEU A 22 3.07 -14.98 2.59
N VAL A 23 3.95 -14.10 3.05
CA VAL A 23 5.41 -14.27 3.05
C VAL A 23 5.85 -14.50 4.49
N ASN A 24 6.35 -15.70 4.78
CA ASN A 24 6.69 -16.09 6.16
C ASN A 24 8.02 -15.48 6.64
N GLY A 25 8.95 -15.25 5.72
CA GLY A 25 10.27 -14.67 5.93
C GLY A 25 10.42 -13.32 5.21
N ALA A 26 11.53 -13.13 4.53
CA ALA A 26 11.92 -11.83 3.99
C ALA A 26 11.23 -11.49 2.67
N LEU A 27 10.92 -10.19 2.51
CA LEU A 27 10.58 -9.57 1.24
C LEU A 27 11.71 -8.60 0.85
N THR A 28 12.44 -8.92 -0.21
CA THR A 28 13.48 -8.05 -0.77
C THR A 28 13.08 -7.60 -2.17
N ASN A 29 12.80 -6.31 -2.33
CA ASN A 29 12.48 -5.74 -3.64
C ASN A 29 13.56 -4.77 -4.14
N ALA A 30 14.29 -5.18 -5.18
CA ALA A 30 15.21 -4.34 -5.97
C ALA A 30 14.64 -4.01 -7.38
N GLY A 31 13.44 -4.48 -7.69
CA GLY A 31 12.71 -4.22 -8.93
C GLY A 31 11.37 -3.52 -8.66
N THR A 32 10.30 -3.98 -9.30
CA THR A 32 8.95 -3.43 -9.12
C THR A 32 8.01 -4.44 -8.49
N LEU A 33 7.45 -4.06 -7.34
CA LEU A 33 6.34 -4.75 -6.70
C LEU A 33 5.08 -3.90 -6.81
N THR A 34 4.03 -4.45 -7.42
CA THR A 34 2.73 -3.79 -7.59
C THR A 34 1.60 -4.62 -6.98
N ILE A 35 0.90 -4.05 -6.00
CA ILE A 35 -0.32 -4.63 -5.44
C ILE A 35 -1.50 -3.85 -6.01
N ASN A 36 -2.48 -4.54 -6.58
CA ASN A 36 -3.65 -3.91 -7.21
C ASN A 36 -4.91 -4.06 -6.37
N SER A 37 -5.91 -3.22 -6.65
CA SER A 37 -7.25 -3.35 -6.09
C SER A 37 -8.30 -2.78 -7.05
N THR A 38 -9.55 -3.15 -6.84
CA THR A 38 -10.75 -2.63 -7.51
C THR A 38 -11.67 -2.00 -6.45
N SER A 39 -12.86 -1.55 -6.86
CA SER A 39 -13.89 -1.03 -5.95
C SER A 39 -14.38 -2.02 -4.90
N THR A 40 -14.20 -3.33 -5.13
CA THR A 40 -14.72 -4.40 -4.26
C THR A 40 -13.66 -5.39 -3.79
N ASN A 41 -12.47 -5.39 -4.39
CA ASN A 41 -11.43 -6.38 -4.11
C ASN A 41 -10.10 -5.71 -3.86
N PHE A 42 -9.40 -6.14 -2.81
CA PHE A 42 -8.17 -5.51 -2.34
C PHE A 42 -7.06 -6.55 -2.28
N GLY A 43 -6.11 -6.46 -3.23
CA GLY A 43 -4.93 -7.31 -3.22
C GLY A 43 -4.14 -7.07 -1.95
N ALA A 44 -3.53 -8.13 -1.41
CA ALA A 44 -2.83 -8.05 -0.13
C ALA A 44 -1.53 -8.84 -0.12
N ILE A 45 -0.52 -8.29 0.56
CA ILE A 45 0.65 -9.04 1.00
C ILE A 45 0.74 -8.90 2.51
N LEU A 46 0.78 -10.04 3.21
CA LEU A 46 1.09 -10.09 4.62
C LEU A 46 2.49 -10.67 4.80
N ILE A 47 3.33 -9.97 5.56
CA ILE A 47 4.71 -10.36 5.84
C ILE A 47 4.80 -10.62 7.35
N SER A 48 5.00 -11.87 7.75
CA SER A 48 5.06 -12.19 9.19
C SER A 48 6.39 -11.81 9.84
N ALA A 49 7.48 -11.76 9.07
CA ALA A 49 8.79 -11.27 9.52
C ALA A 49 8.98 -9.81 9.11
N SER A 50 8.23 -8.90 9.75
CA SER A 50 8.16 -7.48 9.37
C SER A 50 9.49 -6.72 9.45
N SER A 51 10.47 -7.21 10.22
CA SER A 51 11.81 -6.61 10.32
C SER A 51 12.65 -6.74 9.05
N ASP A 52 12.28 -7.65 8.14
CA ASP A 52 13.13 -8.06 7.01
C ASP A 52 12.55 -7.63 5.65
N ALA A 53 11.47 -6.84 5.66
CA ALA A 53 10.89 -6.26 4.45
C ALA A 53 11.68 -5.00 4.04
N THR A 54 12.26 -5.00 2.84
CA THR A 54 13.06 -3.88 2.32
C THR A 54 12.72 -3.56 0.87
N GLY A 55 12.85 -2.29 0.49
CA GLY A 55 12.61 -1.79 -0.86
C GLY A 55 11.29 -1.01 -1.01
N LEU A 56 11.10 -0.42 -2.19
CA LEU A 56 9.90 0.35 -2.53
C LEU A 56 8.73 -0.60 -2.84
N ILE A 57 7.54 -0.32 -2.31
CA ILE A 57 6.32 -1.09 -2.60
C ILE A 57 5.27 -0.12 -3.13
N ASN A 58 4.76 -0.38 -4.33
CA ASN A 58 3.64 0.38 -4.89
C ASN A 58 2.34 -0.37 -4.62
N TYR A 59 1.46 0.25 -3.83
CA TYR A 59 0.11 -0.24 -3.62
C TYR A 59 -0.89 0.65 -4.34
N ASN A 60 -1.45 0.16 -5.44
CA ASN A 60 -2.52 0.79 -6.19
C ASN A 60 -3.86 0.54 -5.50
N ARG A 61 -4.05 1.21 -4.35
CA ARG A 61 -5.32 1.17 -3.62
C ARG A 61 -6.38 1.95 -4.40
N TRP A 62 -7.49 1.30 -4.70
CA TRP A 62 -8.67 1.93 -5.25
C TRP A 62 -9.27 2.84 -4.18
N VAL A 63 -9.58 4.06 -4.61
CA VAL A 63 -10.32 5.05 -3.86
C VAL A 63 -11.46 5.54 -4.76
N ASN A 64 -12.58 5.88 -4.15
CA ASN A 64 -13.73 6.45 -4.82
C ASN A 64 -13.31 7.72 -5.56
N SER A 65 -13.95 7.94 -6.71
CA SER A 65 -13.90 9.25 -7.37
C SER A 65 -14.53 10.30 -6.45
N VAL A 66 -14.09 11.55 -6.57
CA VAL A 66 -14.66 12.65 -5.77
C VAL A 66 -16.13 12.86 -6.12
N GLY A 67 -16.99 12.86 -5.10
CA GLY A 67 -18.39 13.24 -5.20
C GLY A 67 -19.11 13.18 -3.85
N THR A 68 -20.45 13.21 -3.87
CA THR A 68 -21.25 13.38 -2.64
C THR A 68 -21.25 12.08 -1.82
N ASN A 69 -20.73 12.15 -0.60
CA ASN A 69 -20.57 11.01 0.32
C ASN A 69 -19.52 9.97 -0.08
N GLU A 70 -18.57 10.33 -0.93
CA GLU A 70 -17.55 9.42 -1.50
C GLU A 70 -16.17 9.67 -0.87
N TRP A 71 -16.12 9.80 0.46
CA TRP A 71 -14.88 10.01 1.19
C TRP A 71 -14.26 8.69 1.64
N ASP A 72 -13.10 8.34 1.10
CA ASP A 72 -12.30 7.22 1.60
C ASP A 72 -11.23 7.68 2.58
N LEU A 73 -11.19 7.02 3.74
CA LEU A 73 -10.09 7.16 4.68
C LEU A 73 -8.92 6.27 4.23
N ILE A 74 -7.75 6.87 4.09
CA ILE A 74 -6.50 6.20 3.73
C ILE A 74 -5.45 6.44 4.82
N GLY A 75 -4.75 5.37 5.19
CA GLY A 75 -3.71 5.37 6.21
C GLY A 75 -2.54 4.48 5.82
N SER A 76 -1.55 4.40 6.70
CA SER A 76 -0.35 3.62 6.42
C SER A 76 -0.66 2.13 6.22
N PRO A 77 -0.12 1.50 5.16
CA PRO A 77 -0.23 0.06 4.96
C PRO A 77 0.72 -0.74 5.87
N VAL A 78 1.58 -0.08 6.66
CA VAL A 78 2.56 -0.71 7.55
C VAL A 78 2.38 -0.24 8.99
N GLY A 79 2.58 -1.16 9.94
CA GLY A 79 2.56 -0.83 11.36
C GLY A 79 3.69 0.11 11.77
N GLY A 80 3.46 0.95 12.77
CA GLY A 80 4.50 1.81 13.36
C GLY A 80 4.82 3.10 12.60
N GLN A 81 4.23 3.30 11.42
CA GLN A 81 4.31 4.60 10.73
C GLN A 81 3.25 5.56 11.31
N SER A 82 3.71 6.70 11.83
CA SER A 82 2.79 7.75 12.26
C SER A 82 2.00 8.32 11.09
N ILE A 83 0.78 8.81 11.35
CA ILE A 83 -0.03 9.45 10.31
C ILE A 83 0.66 10.68 9.71
N SER A 84 1.40 11.43 10.52
CA SER A 84 2.19 12.57 10.07
C SER A 84 3.27 12.16 9.06
N ASN A 85 3.98 11.06 9.34
CA ASN A 85 5.01 10.54 8.44
C ASN A 85 4.40 9.93 7.18
N PHE A 86 3.24 9.27 7.28
CA PHE A 86 2.51 8.78 6.13
C PHE A 86 2.12 9.93 5.19
N VAL A 87 1.58 11.02 5.74
CA VAL A 87 1.18 12.21 4.97
C VAL A 87 2.38 12.89 4.31
N SER A 88 3.48 13.09 5.04
CA SER A 88 4.67 13.73 4.46
C SER A 88 5.33 12.88 3.37
N THR A 89 5.34 11.56 3.52
CA THR A 89 5.90 10.62 2.53
C THR A 89 5.06 10.57 1.26
N ASN A 90 3.75 10.76 1.36
CA ASN A 90 2.79 10.58 0.26
C ASN A 90 2.07 11.90 -0.11
N ALA A 91 2.72 13.05 0.03
CA ALA A 91 2.05 14.36 -0.11
C ALA A 91 1.39 14.60 -1.48
N SER A 92 1.91 14.01 -2.56
CA SER A 92 1.41 14.24 -3.93
C SER A 92 0.14 13.46 -4.33
N PRO A 93 -0.10 12.21 -3.88
CA PRO A 93 -1.38 11.53 -4.10
C PRO A 93 -2.45 11.82 -3.03
N LEU A 94 -2.07 12.38 -1.88
CA LEU A 94 -3.01 12.68 -0.80
C LEU A 94 -3.73 14.00 -1.05
N ALA A 95 -5.04 13.95 -0.95
CA ALA A 95 -5.91 15.11 -1.00
C ALA A 95 -5.62 16.10 0.15
N THR A 96 -5.26 17.35 -0.18
CA THR A 96 -5.05 18.45 0.78
C THR A 96 -6.09 19.55 0.59
N GLY A 97 -6.97 19.75 1.57
CA GLY A 97 -8.22 20.51 1.50
C GLY A 97 -8.26 21.81 0.68
N GLY A 98 -9.20 21.84 -0.27
CA GLY A 98 -9.82 22.98 -0.96
C GLY A 98 -11.06 22.54 -1.77
N GLY A 99 -11.68 21.44 -1.33
CA GLY A 99 -11.96 20.27 -2.18
C GLY A 99 -10.89 19.23 -1.89
N SER A 100 -11.30 18.02 -1.48
CA SER A 100 -10.41 16.89 -1.17
C SER A 100 -9.67 16.92 0.21
N GLY A 101 -10.11 16.09 1.16
CA GLY A 101 -9.25 15.28 2.04
C GLY A 101 -9.10 15.80 3.46
N GLY A 102 -9.96 15.35 4.38
CA GLY A 102 -9.81 15.63 5.81
C GLY A 102 -9.50 14.36 6.60
N ILE A 103 -8.38 14.35 7.34
CA ILE A 103 -8.29 13.64 8.61
C ILE A 103 -8.45 14.71 9.69
N ASN A 104 -9.62 14.75 10.34
CA ASN A 104 -9.80 15.50 11.57
C ASN A 104 -9.33 14.61 12.74
N MET A 105 -8.21 14.96 13.37
CA MET A 105 -7.82 14.37 14.65
C MET A 105 -8.25 15.33 15.77
N LEU A 106 -9.08 14.84 16.69
CA LEU A 106 -9.33 15.48 17.99
C LEU A 106 -8.07 15.46 18.85
#